data_AF-A0A5B0E7V1-F1
#
_entry.id   AF-A0A5B0E7V1-F1
#
_cell.length_a   1.000
_cell.length_b   1.000
_cell.length_c   1.000
_cell.angle_alpha   90.00
_cell.angle_beta   90.00
_cell.angle_gamma   90.00
#
_symmetry.space_group_name_H-M   'P 1'
#
loop_
_entity.id
_entity.type
_entity.pdbx_description
1 polymer ?
#
loop_
_entity_poly.entity_id
_entity_poly.type
_entity_poly.pdbx_seq_one_letter_code
_entity_poly.pdbx_strand_id
1 'polypeptide(L)'
;MTPKNTSLPNGLQDYAKSRSSSFVSKLKQAMALIESEVEQNEGLYPLNGGRLTKAELCRRAHVDDQTLQNKTHKATTNKMVDEWIEHVKGKISQGELVVRRAVTERAEHWKREHARIANAYALAELEHNERLIELAALGKENYELKRENDELREMLSRAGSKNIASIRPKGK
;
A
#
# COMPACT_ATOMS: atom_id res chain seq x y z
N MET A 1 8.03 68.95 25.82
CA MET A 1 8.64 67.60 25.83
C MET A 1 8.28 66.93 24.52
N THR A 2 9.18 66.96 23.53
CA THR A 2 8.98 66.27 22.26
C THR A 2 9.18 64.76 22.44
N PRO A 3 8.27 63.91 21.95
CA PRO A 3 8.46 62.46 22.03
C PRO A 3 9.70 62.08 21.22
N LYS A 4 10.68 61.43 21.86
CA LYS A 4 11.83 60.86 21.18
C LYS A 4 11.31 59.83 20.17
N ASN A 5 11.49 60.12 18.90
CA ASN A 5 11.19 59.20 17.81
C ASN A 5 12.23 58.08 17.82
N THR A 6 11.97 57.05 18.61
CA THR A 6 12.78 55.82 18.72
C THR A 6 12.48 54.89 17.55
N SER A 7 12.83 55.31 16.33
CA SER A 7 12.83 54.38 15.19
C SER A 7 14.02 53.43 15.33
N LEU A 8 13.74 52.14 15.52
CA LEU A 8 14.76 51.09 15.55
C LEU A 8 15.58 51.09 14.25
N PRO A 9 16.91 50.86 14.29
CA PRO A 9 17.74 50.75 13.09
C PRO A 9 17.17 49.71 12.11
N ASN A 10 17.17 50.02 10.81
CA ASN A 10 16.54 49.18 9.78
C ASN A 10 16.99 47.71 9.81
N GLY A 11 18.28 47.44 10.06
CA GLY A 11 18.80 46.07 10.15
C GLY A 11 18.20 45.24 11.30
N LEU A 12 17.84 45.87 12.42
CA LEU A 12 17.14 45.20 13.53
C LEU A 12 15.69 44.87 13.16
N GLN A 13 15.03 45.74 12.40
CA GLN A 13 13.67 45.50 11.92
C GLN A 13 13.63 44.35 10.90
N ASP A 14 14.59 44.31 9.99
CA ASP A 14 14.68 43.26 8.96
C ASP A 14 15.04 41.90 9.57
N TYR A 15 15.94 41.87 10.55
CA TYR A 15 16.24 40.66 11.31
C TYR A 15 15.02 40.14 12.07
N ALA A 16 14.25 41.03 12.73
CA ALA A 16 13.04 40.64 13.45
C ALA A 16 11.96 40.08 12.51
N LYS A 17 11.78 40.70 11.33
CA LYS A 17 10.86 40.19 10.28
C LYS A 17 11.32 38.82 9.76
N SER A 18 12.61 38.66 9.47
CA SER A 18 13.19 37.40 9.00
C SER A 18 13.02 36.26 10.01
N ARG A 19 13.23 36.55 11.30
CA ARG A 19 13.01 35.56 12.37
C ARG A 19 11.53 35.15 12.46
N SER A 20 10.63 36.12 12.39
CA SER A 20 9.18 35.88 12.41
C SER A 20 8.72 35.05 11.20
N SER A 21 9.20 35.37 9.99
CA SER A 21 8.87 34.61 8.79
C SER A 21 9.45 33.19 8.82
N SER A 22 10.68 33.02 9.31
CA SER A 22 11.29 31.70 9.51
C SER A 22 10.47 30.82 10.46
N PHE A 23 10.02 31.38 11.58
CA PHE A 23 9.15 30.69 12.52
C PHE A 23 7.83 30.21 11.87
N VAL A 24 7.15 31.10 11.14
CA VAL A 24 5.91 30.74 10.42
C VAL A 24 6.16 29.69 9.34
N SER A 25 7.28 29.77 8.62
CA SER A 25 7.65 28.80 7.59
C SER A 25 7.83 27.38 8.18
N LYS A 26 8.56 27.27 9.30
CA LYS A 26 8.74 25.98 10.00
C LYS A 26 7.40 25.36 10.44
N LEU A 27 6.49 26.18 10.97
CA LEU A 27 5.15 25.71 11.33
C LEU A 27 4.39 25.18 10.12
N LYS A 28 4.38 25.91 9.00
CA LYS A 28 3.71 25.47 7.77
C LYS A 28 4.30 24.18 7.20
N GLN A 29 5.62 24.03 7.24
CA GLN A 29 6.28 22.79 6.82
C GLN A 29 5.84 21.61 7.70
N ALA A 30 5.79 21.81 9.03
CA ALA A 30 5.32 20.78 9.95
C ALA A 30 3.83 20.46 9.74
N MET A 31 2.99 21.44 9.44
CA MET A 31 1.57 21.22 9.11
C MET A 31 1.42 20.33 7.88
N ALA A 32 2.10 20.64 6.79
CA ALA A 32 2.05 19.85 5.55
C ALA A 32 2.56 18.42 5.76
N LEU A 33 3.62 18.25 6.56
CA LEU A 33 4.16 16.95 6.88
C LEU A 33 3.18 16.11 7.72
N ILE A 34 2.54 16.73 8.72
CA ILE A 34 1.50 16.07 9.54
C ILE A 34 0.31 15.65 8.67
N GLU A 35 -0.15 16.49 7.75
CA GLU A 35 -1.23 16.13 6.82
C GLU A 35 -0.87 14.93 5.95
N SER A 36 0.36 14.91 5.40
CA SER A 36 0.85 13.78 4.62
C SER A 36 0.94 12.49 5.45
N GLU A 37 1.39 12.57 6.70
CA GLU A 37 1.46 11.40 7.58
C GLU A 37 0.06 10.86 7.91
N VAL A 38 -0.89 11.75 8.17
CA VAL A 38 -2.29 11.37 8.43
C VAL A 38 -2.88 10.64 7.22
N GLU A 39 -2.65 11.15 6.02
CA GLU A 39 -3.13 10.53 4.78
C GLU A 39 -2.51 9.13 4.58
N GLN A 40 -1.19 9.01 4.76
CA GLN A 40 -0.48 7.73 4.67
C GLN A 40 -0.93 6.70 5.71
N ASN A 41 -1.48 7.15 6.83
CA ASN A 41 -1.96 6.30 7.91
C ASN A 41 -3.49 6.12 7.92
N GLU A 42 -4.15 6.42 6.81
CA GLU A 42 -5.60 6.27 6.60
C GLU A 42 -6.43 7.09 7.61
N GLY A 43 -6.02 8.33 7.87
CA GLY A 43 -6.74 9.23 8.76
C GLY A 43 -6.36 9.09 10.25
N LEU A 44 -5.29 8.35 10.56
CA LEU A 44 -4.74 8.25 11.91
C LEU A 44 -3.47 9.07 12.04
N TYR A 45 -3.36 9.89 13.09
CA TYR A 45 -2.08 10.54 13.42
C TYR A 45 -1.18 9.53 14.15
N PRO A 46 0.05 9.24 13.67
CA PRO A 46 0.85 8.15 14.22
C PRO A 46 1.56 8.49 15.54
N LEU A 47 1.71 9.78 15.87
CA LEU A 47 2.47 10.22 17.04
C LEU A 47 1.58 10.72 18.18
N ASN A 48 2.21 10.95 19.34
CA ASN A 48 1.58 11.55 20.52
C ASN A 48 0.26 10.87 20.91
N GLY A 49 0.24 9.53 20.85
CA GLY A 49 -0.96 8.73 21.15
C GLY A 49 -2.17 9.06 20.27
N GLY A 50 -1.95 9.50 19.03
CA GLY A 50 -3.02 9.87 18.11
C GLY A 50 -3.61 11.26 18.33
N ARG A 51 -2.97 12.10 19.16
CA ARG A 51 -3.49 13.42 19.51
C ARG A 51 -2.69 14.52 18.82
N LEU A 52 -3.38 15.33 18.01
CA LEU A 52 -2.82 16.55 17.44
C LEU A 52 -3.15 17.75 18.35
N THR A 53 -2.12 18.41 18.86
CA THR A 53 -2.22 19.59 19.74
C THR A 53 -1.27 20.69 19.29
N LYS A 54 -1.45 21.93 19.77
CA LYS A 54 -0.53 23.03 19.46
C LYS A 54 0.90 22.73 19.89
N ALA A 55 1.07 22.20 21.10
CA ALA A 55 2.37 21.81 21.61
C ALA A 55 3.02 20.73 20.73
N GLU A 56 2.22 19.78 20.24
CA GLU A 56 2.70 18.75 19.31
C GLU A 56 3.17 19.36 17.99
N LEU A 57 2.38 20.25 17.38
CA LEU A 57 2.82 20.96 16.17
C LEU A 57 4.11 21.75 16.41
N CYS A 58 4.23 22.46 17.54
CA CYS A 58 5.43 23.23 17.86
C CYS A 58 6.67 22.32 18.02
N ARG A 59 6.51 21.17 18.69
CA ARG A 59 7.58 20.16 18.81
C ARG A 59 8.02 19.67 17.42
N ARG A 60 7.06 19.36 16.55
CA ARG A 60 7.30 18.88 15.18
C ARG A 60 7.97 19.93 14.29
N ALA A 61 7.66 21.20 14.51
CA ALA A 61 8.30 22.33 13.84
C ALA A 61 9.65 22.73 14.46
N HIS A 62 10.06 22.09 15.56
CA HIS A 62 11.24 22.46 16.35
C HIS A 62 11.24 23.94 16.78
N VAL A 63 10.10 24.40 17.29
CA VAL A 63 9.93 25.77 17.80
C VAL A 63 9.30 25.78 19.19
N ASP A 64 9.55 26.84 19.94
CA ASP A 64 9.00 27.06 21.28
C ASP A 64 7.53 27.52 21.21
N ASP A 65 6.65 26.88 21.98
CA ASP A 65 5.21 27.15 22.01
C ASP A 65 4.86 28.52 22.59
N GLN A 66 5.71 29.08 23.46
CA GLN A 66 5.57 30.42 24.02
C GLN A 66 5.66 31.49 22.93
N THR A 67 6.38 31.19 21.84
CA THR A 67 6.52 32.12 20.71
C THR A 67 5.16 32.44 20.07
N LEU A 68 4.21 31.50 20.07
CA LEU A 68 2.84 31.74 19.59
C LEU A 68 2.04 32.70 20.48
N GLN A 69 2.42 32.84 21.75
CA GLN A 69 1.72 33.70 22.71
C GLN A 69 2.24 35.14 22.67
N ASN A 70 3.37 35.39 22.00
CA ASN A 70 3.94 36.72 21.83
C ASN A 70 3.03 37.62 20.99
N LYS A 71 3.05 38.93 21.27
CA LYS A 71 2.21 39.94 20.59
C LYS A 71 2.28 39.87 19.06
N THR A 72 3.44 39.53 18.51
CA THR A 72 3.68 39.37 17.07
C THR A 72 2.85 38.25 16.43
N HIS A 73 2.63 37.13 17.14
CA HIS A 73 2.02 35.93 16.59
C HIS A 73 0.63 35.62 17.16
N LYS A 74 0.31 36.15 18.35
CA LYS A 74 -0.90 35.85 19.10
C LYS A 74 -2.18 36.14 18.32
N ALA A 75 -2.21 37.25 17.57
CA ALA A 75 -3.41 37.67 16.83
C ALA A 75 -3.53 37.04 15.43
N THR A 76 -2.43 36.47 14.90
CA THR A 76 -2.33 36.02 13.51
C THR A 76 -1.95 34.54 13.44
N THR A 77 -0.67 34.20 13.60
CA THR A 77 -0.15 32.84 13.48
C THR A 77 -0.82 31.86 14.45
N ASN A 78 -1.10 32.28 15.68
CA ASN A 78 -1.75 31.41 16.66
C ASN A 78 -3.19 31.06 16.24
N LYS A 79 -3.94 32.03 15.71
CA LYS A 79 -5.29 31.78 15.17
C LYS A 79 -5.26 30.85 13.95
N MET A 80 -4.34 31.08 13.02
CA MET A 80 -4.13 30.19 11.87
C MET A 80 -3.83 28.75 12.31
N VAL A 81 -2.99 28.58 13.34
CA VAL A 81 -2.69 27.27 13.92
C VAL A 81 -3.94 26.64 14.55
N ASP A 82 -4.75 27.41 15.27
CA ASP A 82 -5.99 26.91 15.88
C ASP A 82 -7.00 26.44 14.84
N GLU A 83 -7.24 27.26 13.82
CA GLU A 83 -8.14 26.93 12.72
C GLU A 83 -7.67 25.67 11.98
N TRP A 84 -6.35 25.56 11.74
CA TRP A 84 -5.77 24.39 11.10
C TRP A 84 -5.92 23.12 11.96
N ILE A 85 -5.63 23.19 13.27
CA ILE A 85 -5.76 22.04 14.17
C ILE A 85 -7.21 21.55 14.20
N GLU A 86 -8.17 22.46 14.33
CA GLU A 86 -9.59 22.07 14.36
C GLU A 86 -10.04 21.48 13.02
N HIS A 87 -9.55 22.01 11.91
CA HIS A 87 -9.80 21.44 10.58
C HIS A 87 -9.26 20.01 10.44
N VAL A 88 -8.00 19.78 10.83
CA VAL A 88 -7.39 18.44 10.75
C VAL A 88 -8.07 17.48 11.73
N LYS A 89 -8.35 17.91 12.96
CA LYS A 89 -9.11 17.13 13.96
C LYS A 89 -10.44 16.64 13.44
N GLY A 90 -11.18 17.47 12.69
CA GLY A 90 -12.44 17.07 12.07
C GLY A 90 -12.30 15.94 11.04
N LYS A 91 -11.09 15.69 10.52
CA LYS A 91 -10.79 14.67 9.52
C LYS A 91 -10.14 13.41 10.08
N ILE A 92 -9.58 13.46 11.30
CA ILE A 92 -8.79 12.36 11.86
C ILE A 92 -9.47 11.71 13.04
N SER A 93 -9.31 10.40 13.15
CA SER A 93 -9.71 9.68 14.36
C SER A 93 -8.66 9.89 15.45
N GLN A 94 -9.05 10.51 16.56
CA GLN A 94 -8.14 10.84 17.65
C GLN A 94 -8.34 9.96 18.88
N GLY A 95 -7.26 9.84 19.65
CA GLY A 95 -7.25 9.20 20.94
C GLY A 95 -6.59 7.83 20.92
N GLU A 96 -5.81 7.57 21.95
CA GLU A 96 -4.94 6.39 22.04
C GLU A 96 -5.70 5.08 21.88
N LEU A 97 -6.87 4.94 22.54
CA LEU A 97 -7.68 3.73 22.45
C LEU A 97 -8.23 3.51 21.03
N VAL A 98 -8.67 4.57 20.37
CA VAL A 98 -9.22 4.51 19.00
C VAL A 98 -8.11 4.14 18.02
N VAL A 99 -6.96 4.81 18.11
CA VAL A 99 -5.80 4.51 17.26
C VAL A 99 -5.31 3.09 17.50
N ARG A 100 -5.14 2.66 18.76
CA ARG A 100 -4.69 1.31 19.09
C ARG A 100 -5.65 0.26 18.54
N ARG A 101 -6.96 0.50 18.65
CA ARG A 101 -7.98 -0.39 18.10
C ARG A 101 -7.87 -0.47 16.58
N ALA A 102 -7.82 0.67 15.89
CA ALA A 102 -7.72 0.72 14.43
C ALA A 102 -6.45 0.04 13.91
N VAL A 103 -5.30 0.26 14.57
CA VAL A 103 -4.04 -0.41 14.25
C VAL A 103 -4.14 -1.91 14.47
N THR A 104 -4.75 -2.35 15.58
CA THR A 104 -4.95 -3.78 15.87
C THR A 104 -5.86 -4.43 14.85
N GLU A 105 -6.99 -3.79 14.51
CA GLU A 105 -7.92 -4.28 13.49
C GLU A 105 -7.25 -4.39 12.12
N ARG A 106 -6.42 -3.40 11.75
CA ARG A 106 -5.63 -3.42 10.52
C ARG A 106 -4.62 -4.57 10.50
N ALA A 107 -3.89 -4.78 11.59
CA ALA A 107 -2.92 -5.87 11.71
C ALA A 107 -3.60 -7.25 11.60
N GLU A 108 -4.73 -7.43 12.30
CA GLU A 108 -5.51 -8.67 12.23
C GLU A 108 -6.13 -8.90 10.85
N HIS A 109 -6.56 -7.83 10.16
CA HIS A 109 -7.00 -7.92 8.77
C HIS A 109 -5.88 -8.43 7.86
N TRP A 110 -4.69 -7.82 7.91
CA TRP A 110 -3.55 -8.25 7.09
C TRP A 110 -3.10 -9.67 7.40
N LYS A 111 -3.12 -10.07 8.67
CA LYS A 111 -2.82 -11.43 9.09
C LYS A 111 -3.79 -12.44 8.47
N ARG A 112 -5.10 -12.15 8.49
CA ARG A 112 -6.12 -13.00 7.85
C ARG A 112 -5.90 -13.09 6.35
N GLU A 113 -5.64 -11.95 5.70
CA GLU A 113 -5.47 -11.91 4.25
C GLU A 113 -4.21 -12.63 3.79
N HIS A 114 -3.11 -12.47 4.53
CA HIS A 114 -1.88 -13.24 4.30
C HIS A 114 -2.13 -14.75 4.45
N ALA A 115 -2.81 -15.18 5.52
CA ALA A 115 -3.14 -16.59 5.72
C ALA A 115 -4.03 -17.13 4.58
N ARG A 116 -5.00 -16.33 4.11
CA ARG A 116 -5.86 -16.68 2.98
C ARG A 116 -5.04 -16.91 1.71
N ILE A 117 -4.12 -16.00 1.38
CA ILE A 117 -3.24 -16.10 0.21
C ILE A 117 -2.31 -17.30 0.33
N ALA A 118 -1.69 -17.51 1.49
CA ALA A 118 -0.79 -18.65 1.72
C ALA A 118 -1.51 -19.99 1.54
N ASN A 119 -2.74 -20.12 2.07
CA ASN A 119 -3.55 -21.32 1.88
C ASN A 119 -3.94 -21.53 0.42
N ALA A 120 -4.34 -20.48 -0.29
CA ALA A 120 -4.68 -20.56 -1.71
C ALA A 120 -3.47 -20.97 -2.56
N TYR A 121 -2.28 -20.45 -2.23
CA TYR A 121 -1.03 -20.83 -2.88
C TYR A 121 -0.69 -22.30 -2.65
N ALA A 122 -0.75 -22.78 -1.40
CA ALA A 122 -0.50 -24.18 -1.08
C ALA A 122 -1.47 -25.13 -1.81
N LEU A 123 -2.75 -24.78 -1.91
CA LEU A 123 -3.72 -25.56 -2.68
C LEU A 123 -3.38 -25.58 -4.17
N ALA A 124 -3.03 -24.43 -4.73
CA ALA A 124 -2.65 -24.32 -6.14
C ALA A 124 -1.39 -25.14 -6.47
N GLU A 125 -0.42 -25.20 -5.57
CA GLU A 125 0.77 -26.05 -5.74
C GLU A 125 0.41 -27.54 -5.74
N LEU A 126 -0.49 -27.98 -4.85
CA LEU A 126 -0.97 -29.36 -4.83
C LEU A 126 -1.69 -29.72 -6.14
N GLU A 127 -2.63 -28.89 -6.58
CA GLU A 127 -3.33 -29.08 -7.87
C GLU A 127 -2.36 -29.10 -9.06
N HIS A 128 -1.34 -28.25 -9.04
CA HIS A 128 -0.33 -28.21 -10.09
C HIS A 128 0.44 -29.53 -10.15
N ASN A 129 0.88 -30.05 -9.01
CA ASN A 129 1.58 -31.32 -8.92
C ASN A 129 0.71 -32.50 -9.38
N GLU A 130 -0.56 -32.53 -8.98
CA GLU A 130 -1.53 -33.53 -9.44
C GLU A 130 -1.67 -33.51 -10.97
N ARG A 131 -1.82 -32.32 -11.57
CA ARG A 131 -1.90 -32.16 -13.02
C ARG A 131 -0.63 -32.60 -13.74
N LEU A 132 0.54 -32.38 -13.16
CA LEU A 132 1.81 -32.85 -13.74
C LEU A 132 1.90 -34.38 -13.74
N ILE A 133 1.45 -35.03 -12.66
CA ILE A 133 1.39 -36.49 -12.57
C ILE A 133 0.41 -37.04 -13.61
N GLU A 134 -0.78 -36.45 -13.73
CA GLU A 134 -1.78 -36.85 -14.73
C GLU A 134 -1.26 -36.67 -16.15
N LEU A 135 -0.62 -35.54 -16.45
CA LEU A 135 -0.04 -35.26 -17.76
C LEU A 135 1.05 -36.28 -18.12
N ALA A 136 1.89 -36.68 -17.17
CA ALA A 136 2.89 -37.73 -17.37
C ALA A 136 2.24 -39.10 -17.65
N ALA A 137 1.18 -39.45 -16.91
CA ALA A 137 0.45 -40.70 -17.10
C ALA A 137 -0.22 -40.76 -18.47
N LEU A 138 -0.96 -39.71 -18.86
CA LEU A 138 -1.58 -39.59 -20.18
C LEU A 138 -0.55 -39.59 -21.30
N GLY A 139 0.62 -38.97 -21.09
CA GLY A 139 1.74 -39.00 -22.03
C GLY A 139 2.24 -40.42 -22.28
N LYS A 140 2.37 -41.23 -21.23
CA LYS A 140 2.75 -42.64 -21.33
C LYS A 140 1.69 -43.47 -22.06
N GLU A 141 0.43 -43.32 -21.70
CA GLU A 141 -0.68 -44.03 -22.34
C GLU A 141 -0.78 -43.70 -23.84
N ASN A 142 -0.66 -42.42 -24.20
CA ASN A 142 -0.69 -41.98 -25.59
C ASN A 142 0.46 -42.59 -26.40
N TYR A 143 1.65 -42.72 -25.80
CA TYR A 143 2.79 -43.38 -26.42
C TYR A 143 2.54 -44.87 -26.68
N GLU A 144 2.04 -45.61 -25.68
CA GLU A 144 1.72 -47.03 -25.83
C GLU A 144 0.63 -47.26 -26.89
N LEU A 145 -0.45 -46.49 -26.85
CA LEU A 145 -1.53 -46.56 -27.84
C LEU A 145 -1.04 -46.24 -29.26
N LYS A 146 -0.13 -45.27 -29.42
CA LYS A 146 0.49 -44.98 -30.72
C LYS A 146 1.32 -46.16 -31.21
N ARG A 147 2.14 -46.75 -30.34
CA ARG A 147 2.95 -47.93 -30.69
C ARG A 147 2.05 -49.09 -31.15
N GLU A 148 1.00 -49.40 -30.39
CA GLU A 148 0.02 -50.44 -30.75
C GLU A 148 -0.69 -50.13 -32.08
N ASN A 149 -1.08 -48.87 -32.31
CA ASN A 149 -1.73 -48.48 -33.55
C ASN A 149 -0.79 -48.69 -34.75
N ASP A 150 0.47 -48.33 -34.61
CA ASP A 150 1.49 -48.49 -35.65
C ASP A 150 1.76 -49.98 -35.93
N GLU A 151 1.89 -50.80 -34.88
CA GLU A 151 2.03 -52.26 -35.01
C GLU A 151 0.82 -52.89 -35.73
N LEU A 152 -0.40 -52.52 -35.35
CA LEU A 152 -1.63 -53.01 -35.99
C LEU A 152 -1.73 -52.57 -37.46
N ARG A 153 -1.34 -51.33 -37.77
CA ARG A 153 -1.29 -50.82 -39.15
C ARG A 153 -0.27 -51.59 -39.98
N GLU A 154 0.89 -51.91 -39.43
CA GLU A 154 1.87 -52.77 -40.10
C GLU A 154 1.30 -54.18 -40.36
N MET A 155 0.66 -54.78 -39.36
CA MET A 155 0.03 -56.11 -39.51
C MET A 155 -1.04 -56.12 -40.60
N LEU A 156 -1.92 -55.11 -40.63
CA LEU A 156 -2.95 -54.96 -41.65
C LEU A 156 -2.34 -54.75 -43.05
N SER A 157 -1.28 -53.95 -43.16
CA SER A 157 -0.55 -53.75 -44.42
C SER A 157 0.05 -55.07 -44.94
N ARG A 158 0.70 -55.84 -44.05
CA ARG A 158 1.26 -57.17 -44.39
C ARG A 158 0.17 -58.19 -44.76
N ALA A 159 -0.97 -58.17 -44.07
CA ALA A 159 -2.10 -59.06 -44.34
C ALA A 159 -2.83 -58.70 -45.66
N GLY A 160 -3.06 -57.42 -45.92
CA GLY A 160 -3.63 -56.93 -47.19
C GLY A 160 -2.74 -57.20 -48.40
N SER A 161 -1.41 -57.28 -48.19
CA SER A 161 -0.44 -57.67 -49.23
C SER A 161 -0.45 -59.17 -49.55
N LYS A 162 -1.02 -60.02 -48.69
CA LYS A 162 -1.19 -61.46 -48.92
C LYS A 162 -2.60 -61.75 -49.45
N ASN A 163 -2.75 -61.69 -50.77
CA ASN A 163 -3.78 -62.37 -51.55
C ASN A 163 -5.22 -62.32 -51.01
N ILE A 164 -5.96 -61.27 -51.34
CA ILE A 164 -7.39 -61.43 -51.64
C ILE A 164 -7.46 -61.84 -53.12
N ALA A 165 -7.25 -63.12 -53.39
CA ALA A 165 -7.61 -63.68 -54.69
C ALA A 165 -9.12 -63.47 -54.87
N SER A 166 -9.49 -62.65 -55.86
CA SER A 166 -10.89 -62.48 -56.27
C SER A 166 -11.45 -63.85 -56.62
N ILE A 167 -12.28 -64.42 -55.74
CA ILE A 167 -13.08 -65.60 -56.03
C ILE A 167 -14.20 -65.12 -56.96
N ARG A 168 -13.88 -65.02 -58.25
CA ARG A 168 -14.89 -64.86 -59.30
C ARG A 168 -15.59 -66.21 -59.44
N PRO A 169 -16.90 -66.33 -59.17
CA PRO A 169 -17.59 -67.60 -59.34
C PRO A 169 -17.60 -67.95 -60.84
N LYS A 170 -17.01 -69.09 -61.22
CA LYS A 170 -17.15 -69.62 -62.57
C LYS A 170 -18.58 -70.13 -62.73
N GLY A 171 -19.40 -69.35 -63.44
CA GLY A 171 -20.69 -69.81 -63.90
C GLY A 171 -20.53 -70.95 -64.90
N LYS A 172 -21.23 -72.06 -64.62
CA LYS A 172 -21.92 -72.92 -65.58
C LYS A 172 -23.14 -73.51 -64.87
#